data_AF-A0A939VBT1-F1
#
_entry.id   AF-A0A939VBT1-F1
#
_cell.length_a   1.000
_cell.length_b   1.000
_cell.length_c   1.000
_cell.angle_alpha   90.00
_cell.angle_beta   90.00
_cell.angle_gamma   90.00
#
_symmetry.space_group_name_H-M   'P 1'
#
loop_
_entity.id
_entity.type
_entity.pdbx_description
1 polymer ?
#
loop_
_entity_poly.entity_id
_entity_poly.type
_entity_poly.pdbx_seq_one_letter_code
_entity_poly.pdbx_strand_id
1 'polypeptide(L)'
;MEANDALLAKADIYKQAGLYRDALSTLERVRIYLVPADRRPELTIQKSLCAFLAGDYDASMSYLEEIGVQTEYVEPKLKKDWLGMALTFLVPAGYIYAGAPGEGAVSTAMNAASVAWIVVNLNAGLPVTALLGGALALSYTFLGAQERVAELIADHNSSKISEAKREAAAQALLGLL
;
A
#
# COMPACT_ATOMS: atom_id res chain seq x y z
N MET A 1 12.52 17.80 -35.78
CA MET A 1 12.12 18.59 -34.58
C MET A 1 10.65 18.36 -34.27
N GLU A 2 9.77 18.52 -35.26
CA GLU A 2 8.29 18.45 -35.14
C GLU A 2 7.70 17.28 -34.31
N ALA A 3 8.29 16.08 -34.37
CA ALA A 3 7.73 14.92 -33.67
C ALA A 3 7.79 15.02 -32.13
N ASN A 4 8.86 15.61 -31.56
CA ASN A 4 8.95 15.81 -30.12
C ASN A 4 8.03 16.95 -29.68
N ASP A 5 7.90 18.01 -30.49
CA ASP A 5 7.03 19.15 -30.18
C ASP A 5 5.56 18.73 -30.06
N ALA A 6 5.09 17.86 -30.96
CA ALA A 6 3.74 17.29 -30.90
C ALA A 6 3.51 16.43 -29.63
N LEU A 7 4.51 15.66 -29.20
CA LEU A 7 4.43 14.86 -27.97
C LEU A 7 4.40 15.74 -26.72
N LEU A 8 5.22 16.79 -26.68
CA LEU A 8 5.25 17.73 -25.56
C LEU A 8 3.91 18.48 -25.44
N ALA A 9 3.39 19.01 -26.54
CA ALA A 9 2.08 19.66 -26.56
C ALA A 9 0.95 18.71 -26.12
N LYS A 10 1.01 17.44 -26.54
CA LYS A 10 0.05 16.42 -26.11
C LYS A 10 0.17 16.14 -24.60
N ALA A 11 1.37 16.02 -24.07
CA ALA A 11 1.60 15.85 -22.64
C ALA A 11 1.07 17.06 -21.84
N ASP A 12 1.24 18.28 -22.34
CA ASP A 12 0.69 19.49 -21.72
C ASP A 12 -0.83 19.46 -21.62
N ILE A 13 -1.52 19.03 -22.68
CA ILE A 13 -2.98 18.84 -22.67
C ILE A 13 -3.39 17.82 -21.60
N TYR A 14 -2.70 16.68 -21.50
CA TYR A 14 -2.99 15.69 -20.45
C TYR A 14 -2.71 16.21 -19.04
N LYS A 15 -1.64 16.99 -18.83
CA LYS A 15 -1.35 17.64 -17.55
C LYS A 15 -2.47 18.60 -17.15
N GLN A 16 -2.96 19.43 -18.08
CA GLN A 16 -4.08 20.35 -17.84
C GLN A 16 -5.40 19.63 -17.53
N ALA A 17 -5.60 18.44 -18.11
CA ALA A 17 -6.75 17.58 -17.82
C ALA A 17 -6.61 16.77 -16.51
N GLY A 18 -5.48 16.85 -15.81
CA GLY A 18 -5.20 16.05 -14.61
C GLY A 18 -4.87 14.57 -14.90
N LEU A 19 -4.66 14.20 -16.16
CA LEU A 19 -4.34 12.84 -16.60
C LEU A 19 -2.83 12.58 -16.56
N TYR A 20 -2.25 12.64 -15.36
CA TYR A 20 -0.79 12.63 -15.17
C TYR A 20 -0.11 11.33 -15.62
N ARG A 21 -0.80 10.19 -15.52
CA ARG A 21 -0.28 8.89 -16.00
C ARG A 21 -0.14 8.87 -17.52
N ASP A 22 -1.14 9.41 -18.24
CA ASP A 22 -1.10 9.50 -19.71
C ASP A 22 -0.09 10.56 -20.19
N ALA A 23 0.02 11.66 -19.44
CA ALA A 23 1.06 12.66 -19.65
C ALA A 23 2.46 12.03 -19.53
N LEU A 24 2.71 11.29 -18.45
CA LEU A 24 3.99 10.59 -18.21
C LEU A 24 4.31 9.62 -19.36
N SER A 25 3.37 8.75 -19.73
CA SER A 25 3.55 7.83 -20.86
C SER A 25 3.85 8.56 -22.17
N THR A 26 3.29 9.75 -22.37
CA THR A 26 3.58 10.59 -23.53
C THR A 26 4.98 11.20 -23.46
N LEU A 27 5.41 11.68 -22.29
CA LEU A 27 6.76 12.22 -22.06
C LEU A 27 7.85 11.15 -22.19
N GLU A 28 7.58 9.90 -21.79
CA GLU A 28 8.50 8.77 -21.95
C GLU A 28 8.78 8.43 -23.41
N ARG A 29 7.85 8.74 -24.31
CA ARG A 29 8.00 8.54 -25.76
C ARG A 29 8.83 9.62 -26.44
N VAL A 30 9.16 10.71 -25.74
CA VAL A 30 10.00 11.79 -26.27
C VAL A 30 11.40 11.24 -26.51
N ARG A 31 11.92 11.42 -27.72
CA ARG A 31 13.25 10.92 -28.09
C ARG A 31 14.32 11.81 -27.46
N ILE A 32 14.86 11.39 -26.32
CA ILE A 32 15.77 12.19 -25.49
C ILE A 32 17.05 12.64 -26.23
N TYR A 33 17.55 11.84 -27.17
CA TYR A 33 18.73 12.17 -27.97
C TYR A 33 18.52 13.36 -28.90
N LEU A 34 17.27 13.64 -29.28
CA LEU A 34 16.89 14.79 -30.11
C LEU A 34 16.58 16.04 -29.27
N VAL A 35 16.55 15.92 -27.94
CA VAL A 35 16.37 17.04 -27.03
C VAL A 35 17.75 17.64 -26.72
N PRO A 36 17.93 18.97 -26.89
CA PRO A 36 19.13 19.69 -26.47
C PRO A 36 19.52 19.36 -25.03
N ALA A 37 20.81 19.21 -24.74
CA ALA A 37 21.29 18.70 -23.45
C ALA A 37 20.88 19.59 -22.27
N ASP A 38 20.80 20.90 -22.49
CA ASP A 38 20.33 21.92 -21.55
C ASP A 38 18.85 21.74 -21.14
N ARG A 39 18.02 21.17 -22.01
CA ARG A 39 16.58 20.96 -21.76
C ARG A 39 16.24 19.58 -21.21
N ARG A 40 17.19 18.64 -21.18
CA ARG A 40 16.94 17.28 -20.67
C ARG A 40 16.58 17.27 -19.18
N PRO A 41 17.25 18.04 -18.29
CA PRO A 41 16.87 18.08 -16.88
C PRO A 41 15.44 18.58 -16.68
N GLU A 42 15.02 19.61 -17.43
CA GLU A 42 13.65 20.13 -17.39
C GLU A 42 12.62 19.04 -17.74
N LEU A 43 12.87 18.28 -18.81
CA LEU A 43 12.02 17.17 -19.21
C LEU A 43 11.96 16.07 -18.13
N THR A 44 13.09 15.73 -17.52
CA THR A 44 13.14 14.73 -16.44
C THR A 44 12.41 15.21 -15.18
N ILE A 45 12.52 16.50 -14.82
CA ILE A 45 11.73 17.11 -13.74
C ILE A 45 10.24 16.99 -14.04
N GLN A 46 9.81 17.27 -15.28
CA GLN A 46 8.41 17.11 -15.68
C GLN A 46 7.93 15.66 -15.59
N LYS A 47 8.75 14.69 -15.99
CA LYS A 47 8.45 13.25 -15.82
C LYS A 47 8.30 12.91 -14.34
N SER A 48 9.23 13.34 -13.50
CA SER A 48 9.18 13.10 -12.06
C SER A 48 7.91 13.69 -11.43
N LEU A 49 7.55 14.93 -11.79
CA LEU A 49 6.34 15.58 -11.30
C LEU A 49 5.07 14.84 -11.76
N CYS A 50 5.01 14.40 -13.02
CA CYS A 50 3.87 13.63 -13.51
C CYS A 50 3.75 12.27 -12.79
N ALA A 51 4.87 11.57 -12.56
CA ALA A 51 4.89 10.33 -11.79
C ALA A 51 4.41 10.55 -10.36
N PHE A 52 4.91 11.59 -9.69
CA PHE A 52 4.50 11.98 -8.35
C PHE A 52 2.99 12.24 -8.26
N LEU A 53 2.45 13.04 -9.17
CA LEU A 53 1.02 13.38 -9.22
C LEU A 53 0.13 12.19 -9.62
N ALA A 54 0.70 11.20 -10.34
CA ALA A 54 0.03 9.94 -10.65
C ALA A 54 0.08 8.91 -9.50
N GLY A 55 0.76 9.23 -8.39
CA GLY A 55 0.94 8.34 -7.24
C GLY A 55 2.06 7.30 -7.40
N ASP A 56 2.86 7.40 -8.45
CA ASP A 56 4.01 6.53 -8.69
C ASP A 56 5.29 7.17 -8.13
N TYR A 57 5.46 7.05 -6.81
CA TYR A 57 6.57 7.68 -6.09
C TYR A 57 7.91 7.03 -6.39
N ASP A 58 7.93 5.74 -6.72
CA ASP A 58 9.14 5.01 -7.12
C ASP A 58 9.69 5.57 -8.43
N ALA A 59 8.85 5.67 -9.47
CA ALA A 59 9.26 6.28 -10.73
C ALA A 59 9.67 7.75 -10.55
N SER A 60 8.92 8.51 -9.73
CA SER A 60 9.26 9.91 -9.43
C SER A 60 10.66 10.06 -8.84
N MET A 61 11.00 9.24 -7.84
CA MET A 61 12.34 9.22 -7.23
C MET A 61 13.41 8.80 -8.23
N SER A 62 13.18 7.75 -9.02
CA SER A 62 14.15 7.31 -10.05
C SER A 62 14.47 8.43 -11.06
N TYR A 63 13.48 9.22 -11.47
CA TYR A 63 13.70 10.37 -12.34
C TYR A 63 14.50 11.50 -11.66
N LEU A 64 14.33 11.71 -10.34
CA LEU A 64 15.12 12.69 -9.59
C LEU A 64 16.58 12.25 -9.47
N GLU A 65 16.81 10.96 -9.22
CA GLU A 65 18.16 10.38 -9.18
C GLU A 65 18.88 10.49 -10.53
N GLU A 66 18.16 10.37 -11.66
CA GLU A 66 18.73 10.54 -13.02
C GLU A 66 19.36 11.94 -13.22
N ILE A 67 18.80 12.98 -12.60
CA ILE A 67 19.35 14.35 -12.65
C ILE A 67 20.29 14.65 -11.47
N GLY A 68 20.66 13.65 -10.67
CA GLY A 68 21.59 13.76 -9.55
C GLY A 68 21.00 14.37 -8.29
N VAL A 69 19.67 14.44 -8.18
CA VAL A 69 18.99 14.93 -6.97
C VAL A 69 18.89 13.78 -5.98
N GLN A 70 19.53 13.94 -4.82
CA GLN A 70 19.45 12.95 -3.76
C GLN A 70 18.11 13.09 -3.03
N THR A 71 17.35 12.00 -2.98
CA THR A 71 16.14 11.90 -2.17
C THR A 71 16.49 11.32 -0.82
N GLU A 72 16.31 12.08 0.26
CA GLU A 72 16.47 11.56 1.62
C GLU A 72 15.27 10.67 1.98
N TYR A 73 15.36 9.40 1.59
CA TYR A 73 14.36 8.39 1.96
C TYR A 73 14.69 7.80 3.35
N VAL A 74 13.82 8.07 4.31
CA VAL A 74 13.89 7.44 5.64
C VAL A 74 12.97 6.22 5.64
N GLU A 75 13.56 5.04 5.76
CA GLU A 75 12.80 3.79 5.80
C GLU A 75 11.87 3.75 7.03
N PRO A 76 10.54 3.59 6.84
CA PRO A 76 9.60 3.61 7.95
C PRO A 76 9.69 2.32 8.77
N LYS A 77 9.38 2.42 10.06
CA LYS A 77 9.29 1.25 10.95
C LYS A 77 8.05 0.43 10.61
N LEU A 78 8.25 -0.71 9.98
CA LEU A 78 7.18 -1.63 9.59
C LEU A 78 6.72 -2.52 10.74
N LYS A 79 5.44 -2.88 10.72
CA LYS A 79 4.88 -3.91 11.60
C LYS A 79 5.36 -5.29 11.15
N LYS A 80 5.52 -6.21 12.10
CA LYS A 80 6.00 -7.57 11.85
C LYS A 80 4.83 -8.54 11.74
N ASP A 81 4.71 -9.24 10.62
CA ASP A 81 3.60 -10.16 10.33
C ASP A 81 3.49 -11.27 11.38
N TRP A 82 4.61 -11.91 11.72
CA TRP A 82 4.63 -13.00 12.70
C TRP A 82 4.16 -12.55 14.09
N LEU A 83 4.45 -11.30 14.48
CA LEU A 83 4.01 -10.77 15.77
C LEU A 83 2.49 -10.53 15.75
N GLY A 84 1.96 -9.99 14.66
CA GLY A 84 0.53 -9.86 14.45
C GLY A 84 -0.19 -11.20 14.53
N MET A 85 0.34 -12.21 13.82
CA MET A 85 -0.17 -13.58 13.87
C MET A 85 -0.09 -14.18 15.28
N ALA A 86 1.02 -14.03 15.99
CA ALA A 86 1.15 -14.51 17.37
C ALA A 86 0.14 -13.84 18.33
N LEU A 87 -0.16 -12.56 18.12
CA LEU A 87 -1.16 -11.84 18.92
C LEU A 87 -2.60 -12.27 18.63
N THR A 88 -2.89 -12.96 17.53
CA THR A 88 -4.24 -13.51 17.27
C THR A 88 -4.64 -14.63 18.24
N PHE A 89 -3.67 -15.30 18.89
CA PHE A 89 -3.94 -16.26 19.97
C PHE A 89 -4.65 -15.62 21.17
N LEU A 90 -4.50 -14.31 21.34
CA LEU A 90 -5.16 -13.52 22.37
C LEU A 90 -6.16 -12.57 21.73
N VAL A 91 -7.23 -13.11 21.16
CA VAL A 91 -8.28 -12.31 20.50
C VAL A 91 -8.77 -11.21 21.46
N PRO A 92 -8.81 -9.91 21.07
CA PRO A 92 -8.58 -9.33 19.74
C PRO A 92 -7.19 -8.72 19.47
N ALA A 93 -6.16 -9.05 20.23
CA ALA A 93 -4.87 -8.33 20.24
C ALA A 93 -4.20 -8.23 18.86
N GLY A 94 -4.26 -9.27 18.01
CA GLY A 94 -3.72 -9.21 16.64
C GLY A 94 -4.37 -8.12 15.77
N TYR A 95 -5.69 -7.94 15.87
CA TYR A 95 -6.42 -6.89 15.16
C TYR A 95 -6.11 -5.50 15.69
N ILE A 96 -5.97 -5.36 17.01
CA ILE A 96 -5.55 -4.09 17.63
C ILE A 96 -4.15 -3.71 17.14
N TYR A 97 -3.24 -4.68 17.09
CA TYR A 97 -1.90 -4.49 16.55
C TYR A 97 -1.92 -4.08 15.07
N ALA A 98 -2.76 -4.71 14.25
CA ALA A 98 -2.94 -4.35 12.85
C ALA A 98 -3.55 -2.95 12.67
N GLY A 99 -4.30 -2.45 13.66
CA GLY A 99 -4.97 -1.13 13.62
C GLY A 99 -6.45 -1.22 13.23
N ALA A 100 -7.07 -2.39 13.33
CA ALA A 100 -8.46 -2.63 12.99
C ALA A 100 -9.27 -3.17 14.21
N PRO A 101 -9.40 -2.40 15.30
CA PRO A 101 -10.07 -2.87 16.52
C PRO A 101 -11.53 -3.27 16.30
N GLY A 102 -12.22 -2.64 15.35
CA GLY A 102 -13.60 -3.00 14.97
C GLY A 102 -13.72 -4.42 14.42
N GLU A 103 -12.82 -4.82 13.52
CA GLU A 103 -12.77 -6.21 13.03
C GLU A 103 -12.40 -7.20 14.15
N GLY A 104 -11.52 -6.77 15.08
CA GLY A 104 -11.18 -7.54 16.27
C GLY A 104 -12.38 -7.83 17.17
N ALA A 105 -13.28 -6.85 17.37
CA ALA A 105 -14.50 -7.05 18.14
C ALA A 105 -15.43 -8.09 17.50
N VAL A 106 -15.59 -8.06 16.18
CA VAL A 106 -16.37 -9.06 15.43
C VAL A 106 -15.77 -10.45 15.58
N SER A 107 -14.46 -10.60 15.38
CA SER A 107 -13.75 -11.87 15.56
C SER A 107 -13.88 -12.40 16.99
N THR A 108 -13.81 -11.53 18.00
CA THR A 108 -14.03 -11.88 19.41
C THR A 108 -15.43 -12.43 19.63
N ALA A 109 -16.45 -11.76 19.10
CA ALA A 109 -17.84 -12.19 19.21
C ALA A 109 -18.07 -13.56 18.54
N MET A 110 -17.48 -13.78 17.36
CA MET A 110 -17.58 -15.07 16.67
C MET A 110 -16.91 -16.20 17.45
N ASN A 111 -15.71 -15.98 17.98
CA ASN A 111 -15.02 -16.98 18.81
C ASN A 111 -15.79 -17.27 20.10
N ALA A 112 -16.35 -16.24 20.76
CA ALA A 112 -17.19 -16.40 21.93
C ALA A 112 -18.47 -17.20 21.64
N ALA A 113 -19.10 -16.96 20.48
CA ALA A 113 -20.27 -17.73 20.04
C ALA A 113 -19.92 -19.20 19.78
N SER A 114 -18.78 -19.49 19.15
CA SER A 114 -18.27 -20.85 18.95
C SER A 114 -18.04 -21.57 20.27
N VAL A 115 -17.41 -20.91 21.25
CA VAL A 115 -17.21 -21.48 22.60
C VAL A 115 -18.54 -21.72 23.31
N ALA A 116 -19.48 -20.76 23.26
CA ALA A 116 -20.80 -20.92 23.85
C ALA A 116 -21.55 -22.12 23.23
N TRP A 117 -21.45 -22.31 21.91
CA TRP A 117 -22.03 -23.46 21.21
C TRP A 117 -21.46 -24.79 21.71
N ILE A 118 -20.14 -24.87 21.92
CA ILE A 118 -19.48 -26.06 22.49
C ILE A 118 -20.08 -26.36 23.86
N VAL A 119 -20.12 -25.37 24.76
CA VAL A 119 -20.60 -25.54 26.14
C VAL A 119 -22.07 -26.01 26.17
N VAL A 120 -22.94 -25.40 25.38
CA VAL A 120 -24.37 -25.78 25.31
C VAL A 120 -24.54 -27.22 24.83
N ASN A 121 -23.82 -27.64 23.78
CA ASN A 121 -23.94 -29.00 23.23
C ASN A 121 -23.33 -30.06 24.17
N LEU A 122 -22.25 -29.74 24.88
CA LEU A 122 -21.71 -30.62 25.92
C LEU A 122 -22.72 -30.83 27.06
N ASN A 123 -23.35 -29.75 27.54
CA ASN A 123 -24.38 -29.82 28.57
C ASN A 123 -25.63 -30.59 28.13
N ALA A 124 -25.95 -30.58 26.83
CA ALA A 124 -27.05 -31.35 26.26
C ALA A 124 -26.73 -32.84 26.05
N GLY A 125 -25.52 -33.30 26.40
CA GLY A 125 -25.10 -34.70 26.17
C GLY A 125 -24.77 -35.00 24.71
N LEU A 126 -24.42 -33.99 23.90
CA LEU A 126 -24.10 -34.10 22.48
C LEU A 126 -22.63 -33.78 22.19
N PRO A 127 -21.66 -34.59 22.66
CA PRO A 127 -20.23 -34.28 22.57
C PRO A 127 -19.70 -34.29 21.14
N VAL A 128 -20.24 -35.16 20.27
CA VAL A 128 -19.85 -35.22 18.86
C VAL A 128 -20.23 -33.92 18.14
N THR A 129 -21.45 -33.42 18.36
CA THR A 129 -21.91 -32.15 17.79
C THR A 129 -21.13 -30.96 18.33
N ALA A 130 -20.80 -30.97 19.64
CA ALA A 130 -19.99 -29.94 20.26
C ALA A 130 -18.60 -29.86 19.61
N LEU A 131 -17.91 -31.00 19.46
CA LEU A 131 -16.58 -31.07 18.86
C LEU A 131 -16.61 -30.74 17.38
N LEU A 132 -17.49 -31.36 16.58
CA LEU A 132 -17.52 -31.12 15.14
C LEU A 132 -18.01 -29.72 14.80
N GLY A 133 -19.10 -29.24 15.41
CA GLY A 133 -19.62 -27.91 15.10
C GLY A 133 -18.72 -26.81 15.65
N GLY A 134 -18.49 -26.84 16.96
CA GLY A 134 -17.81 -25.75 17.65
C GLY A 134 -16.31 -25.70 17.42
N ALA A 135 -15.60 -26.84 17.40
CA ALA A 135 -14.16 -26.83 17.15
C ALA A 135 -13.82 -26.52 15.68
N LEU A 136 -14.64 -26.97 14.72
CA LEU A 136 -14.45 -26.57 13.32
C LEU A 136 -14.74 -25.08 13.14
N ALA A 137 -15.82 -24.56 13.75
CA ALA A 137 -16.12 -23.13 13.70
C ALA A 137 -14.97 -22.31 14.30
N LEU A 138 -14.44 -22.72 15.46
CA LEU A 138 -13.32 -22.04 16.12
C LEU A 138 -12.02 -22.13 15.32
N SER A 139 -11.74 -23.27 14.66
CA SER A 139 -10.60 -23.41 13.78
C SER A 139 -10.72 -22.49 12.56
N TYR A 140 -11.91 -22.36 11.98
CA TYR A 140 -12.14 -21.52 10.82
C TYR A 140 -12.02 -20.03 11.18
N THR A 141 -12.62 -19.61 12.28
CA THR A 141 -12.54 -18.22 12.74
C THR A 141 -11.14 -17.84 13.20
N PHE A 142 -10.39 -18.78 13.77
CA PHE A 142 -9.01 -18.56 14.19
C PHE A 142 -8.04 -18.43 13.00
N LEU A 143 -8.08 -19.37 12.05
CA LEU A 143 -7.23 -19.31 10.85
C LEU A 143 -7.59 -18.11 9.98
N GLY A 144 -8.89 -17.85 9.78
CA GLY A 144 -9.35 -16.67 9.06
C GLY A 144 -8.91 -15.36 9.73
N ALA A 145 -8.85 -15.32 11.07
CA ALA A 145 -8.33 -14.16 11.79
C ALA A 145 -6.82 -13.95 11.57
N GLN A 146 -6.03 -15.03 11.47
CA GLN A 146 -4.61 -14.92 11.17
C GLN A 146 -4.35 -14.36 9.78
N GLU A 147 -5.03 -14.90 8.77
CA GLU A 147 -4.93 -14.43 7.38
C GLU A 147 -5.34 -12.96 7.26
N ARG A 148 -6.47 -12.59 7.87
CA ARG A 148 -6.96 -11.21 7.85
C ARG A 148 -6.03 -10.24 8.56
N VAL A 149 -5.45 -10.62 9.70
CA VAL A 149 -4.49 -9.78 10.41
C VAL A 149 -3.20 -9.60 9.59
N ALA A 150 -2.73 -10.64 8.90
CA ALA A 150 -1.57 -10.54 8.01
C ALA A 150 -1.84 -9.58 6.84
N GLU A 151 -3.01 -9.66 6.21
CA GLU A 151 -3.43 -8.74 5.15
C GLU A 151 -3.47 -7.28 5.64
N LEU A 152 -4.11 -7.02 6.78
CA LEU A 152 -4.18 -5.68 7.37
C LEU A 152 -2.79 -5.10 7.70
N ILE A 153 -1.84 -5.94 8.11
CA ILE A 153 -0.46 -5.52 8.36
C ILE A 153 0.25 -5.19 7.04
N ALA A 154 0.07 -6.01 6.01
CA ALA A 154 0.63 -5.77 4.68
C ALA A 154 0.10 -4.46 4.07
N ASP A 155 -1.21 -4.20 4.17
CA ASP A 155 -1.84 -2.96 3.74
C ASP A 155 -1.31 -1.74 4.52
N HIS A 156 -1.20 -1.87 5.85
CA HIS A 156 -0.64 -0.81 6.68
C HIS A 156 0.81 -0.49 6.31
N ASN A 157 1.64 -1.52 6.15
CA ASN A 157 3.04 -1.39 5.80
C ASN A 157 3.21 -0.79 4.40
N SER A 158 2.43 -1.23 3.41
CA SER A 158 2.48 -0.67 2.05
C SER A 158 2.06 0.80 2.03
N SER A 159 1.01 1.18 2.76
CA SER A 159 0.61 2.58 2.95
C SER A 159 1.75 3.40 3.57
N LYS A 160 2.38 2.91 4.64
CA LYS A 160 3.50 3.60 5.31
C LYS A 160 4.71 3.80 4.41
N ILE A 161 5.05 2.80 3.61
CA ILE A 161 6.13 2.90 2.61
C ILE A 161 5.77 3.96 1.56
N SER A 162 4.54 3.92 1.04
CA SER A 162 4.09 4.90 0.04
C SER A 162 4.09 6.33 0.57
N GLU A 163 3.68 6.54 1.84
CA GLU A 163 3.74 7.83 2.53
C GLU A 163 5.18 8.33 2.65
N ALA A 164 6.10 7.48 3.11
CA ALA A 164 7.52 7.85 3.25
C ALA A 164 8.16 8.21 1.90
N LYS A 165 7.88 7.44 0.85
CA LYS A 165 8.35 7.75 -0.52
C LYS A 165 7.74 9.05 -1.05
N ARG A 166 6.44 9.27 -0.81
CA ARG A 166 5.76 10.52 -1.17
C ARG A 166 6.41 11.71 -0.48
N GLU A 167 6.69 11.63 0.81
CA GLU A 167 7.34 12.72 1.56
C GLU A 167 8.75 13.02 1.01
N ALA A 168 9.56 11.98 0.77
CA ALA A 168 10.90 12.12 0.21
C ALA A 168 10.87 12.75 -1.20
N ALA A 169 10.01 12.25 -2.08
CA ALA A 169 9.85 12.79 -3.44
C ALA A 169 9.32 14.24 -3.42
N ALA A 170 8.36 14.55 -2.54
CA ALA A 170 7.81 15.90 -2.41
C ALA A 170 8.87 16.90 -1.94
N GLN A 171 9.68 16.54 -0.93
CA GLN A 171 10.75 17.39 -0.43
C GLN A 171 11.80 17.67 -1.52
N ALA A 172 12.20 16.63 -2.26
CA ALA A 172 13.15 16.76 -3.35
C ALA A 172 12.60 17.64 -4.49
N LEU A 173 11.34 17.44 -4.89
CA LEU A 173 10.69 18.28 -5.92
C LEU A 173 10.54 19.74 -5.47
N LEU A 174 10.20 19.99 -4.20
CA LEU A 174 10.11 21.35 -3.67
C LEU A 174 11.47 22.05 -3.64
N GLY A 175 12.58 21.33 -3.47
CA GLY A 175 13.92 21.91 -3.55
C GLY A 175 14.36 22.33 -4.95
N LEU A 176 13.63 21.90 -5.98
CA LEU A 176 13.90 22.18 -7.40
C LEU A 176 13.04 23.31 -7.99
N LEU A 177 11.93 23.67 -7.34
CA LEU A 177 10.99 24.69 -7.76
C LEU A 177 11.31 26.05 -7.11
#